data_AF-A0A2V9KV59-F1
#
_entry.id   AF-A0A2V9KV59-F1
#
_cell.length_a   1.000
_cell.length_b   1.000
_cell.length_c   1.000
_cell.angle_alpha   90.00
_cell.angle_beta   90.00
_cell.angle_gamma   90.00
#
_symmetry.space_group_name_H-M   'P 1'
#
loop_
_entity.id
_entity.type
_entity.pdbx_description
1 polymer ?
#
loop_
_entity_poly.entity_id
_entity_poly.type
_entity_poly.pdbx_seq_one_letter_code
_entity_poly.pdbx_strand_id
1 'polypeptide(L)'
;MLERFLEARRVRFVSADEARARRVAFENRIDRAQALIAGLRKLLAATRLPGAQSLAGWSTSLRTLGLQAAFREQTLNQYLPFVLHNRYIFESENIRAAYALISEKEKELLPWSPERIDWRTYWVNNQIEGIEKWVQPEAVKGWTFRL
;
A
#
# COMPACT_ATOMS: atom_id res chain seq x y z
N MET A 1 -9.20 -4.02 20.20
CA MET A 1 -9.52 -3.13 19.04
C MET A 1 -8.99 -3.70 17.71
N LEU A 2 -7.86 -4.42 17.72
CA LEU A 2 -7.30 -5.15 16.57
C LEU A 2 -8.11 -6.37 16.11
N GLU A 3 -8.77 -7.11 17.01
CA GLU A 3 -9.57 -8.28 16.62
C GLU A 3 -10.78 -7.94 15.73
N ARG A 4 -11.39 -6.75 15.92
CA ARG A 4 -12.46 -6.25 15.05
C ARG A 4 -12.01 -5.88 13.63
N PHE A 5 -10.71 -5.67 13.40
CA PHE A 5 -10.18 -5.36 12.08
C PHE A 5 -9.97 -6.64 11.23
N LEU A 6 -9.72 -7.78 11.89
CA LEU A 6 -9.48 -9.07 11.25
C LEU A 6 -10.78 -9.83 10.92
N GLU A 7 -11.88 -9.59 11.65
CA GLU A 7 -13.12 -10.37 11.50
C GLU A 7 -14.05 -9.97 10.33
N ALA A 8 -13.89 -8.82 9.66
CA ALA A 8 -14.97 -8.28 8.82
C ALA A 8 -14.66 -7.92 7.35
N ARG A 9 -13.48 -8.23 6.81
CA ARG A 9 -13.28 -8.21 5.35
C ARG A 9 -12.72 -9.54 4.93
N ARG A 10 -13.51 -10.35 4.21
CA ARG A 10 -12.96 -11.42 3.37
C ARG A 10 -11.97 -10.77 2.41
N VAL A 11 -10.68 -10.80 2.76
CA VAL A 11 -9.60 -10.30 1.92
C VAL A 11 -9.57 -11.23 0.71
N ARG A 12 -10.13 -10.76 -0.41
CA ARG A 12 -10.07 -11.48 -1.67
C ARG A 12 -8.72 -11.23 -2.30
N PHE A 13 -7.88 -12.25 -2.32
CA PHE A 13 -6.68 -12.25 -3.14
C PHE A 13 -7.09 -12.25 -4.62
N VAL A 14 -6.51 -11.35 -5.36
CA VAL A 14 -6.70 -11.20 -6.81
C VAL A 14 -5.35 -11.43 -7.48
N SER A 15 -5.36 -11.99 -8.69
CA SER A 15 -4.13 -12.08 -9.46
C SER A 15 -3.62 -10.69 -9.82
N ALA A 16 -2.33 -10.59 -10.16
CA ALA A 16 -1.74 -9.33 -10.61
C ALA A 16 -2.46 -8.78 -11.85
N ASP A 17 -2.91 -9.65 -12.76
CA ASP A 17 -3.70 -9.28 -13.94
C ASP A 17 -5.08 -8.75 -13.57
N GLU A 18 -5.77 -9.41 -12.64
CA GLU A 18 -7.07 -8.95 -12.16
C GLU A 18 -6.95 -7.60 -11.44
N ALA A 19 -5.90 -7.40 -10.65
CA ALA A 19 -5.60 -6.12 -10.01
C ALA A 19 -5.35 -5.02 -11.05
N ARG A 20 -4.54 -5.29 -12.08
CA ARG A 20 -4.29 -4.37 -13.19
C ARG A 20 -5.57 -4.02 -13.96
N ALA A 21 -6.41 -4.99 -14.28
CA ALA A 21 -7.66 -4.76 -14.99
C ALA A 21 -8.61 -3.88 -14.16
N ARG A 22 -8.72 -4.14 -12.85
CA ARG A 22 -9.52 -3.33 -11.93
C ARG A 22 -8.99 -1.90 -11.83
N ARG A 23 -7.66 -1.72 -11.82
CA ARG A 23 -7.00 -0.40 -11.82
C ARG A 23 -7.39 0.40 -13.06
N VAL A 24 -7.16 -0.15 -14.25
CA VAL A 24 -7.47 0.52 -15.53
C VAL A 24 -8.97 0.88 -15.61
N ALA A 25 -9.85 -0.02 -15.17
CA ALA A 25 -11.28 0.27 -15.12
C ALA A 25 -11.63 1.42 -14.17
N PHE A 26 -10.92 1.55 -13.05
CA PHE A 26 -11.12 2.62 -12.07
C PHE A 26 -10.62 3.98 -12.58
N GLU A 27 -9.42 4.03 -13.15
CA GLU A 27 -8.86 5.24 -13.79
C GLU A 27 -9.80 5.78 -14.88
N ASN A 28 -10.25 4.89 -15.77
CA ASN A 28 -11.22 5.22 -16.81
C ASN A 28 -12.56 5.74 -16.25
N ARG A 29 -12.94 5.39 -15.02
CA ARG A 29 -14.15 5.92 -14.38
C ARG A 29 -13.92 7.32 -13.83
N ILE A 30 -12.74 7.58 -13.22
CA ILE A 30 -12.37 8.92 -12.75
C ILE A 30 -12.30 9.88 -13.93
N ASP A 31 -11.64 9.52 -15.02
CA ASP A 31 -11.47 10.38 -16.19
C ASP A 31 -12.83 10.72 -16.83
N ARG A 32 -13.73 9.74 -16.94
CA ARG A 32 -15.10 9.97 -17.41
C ARG A 32 -15.88 10.90 -16.49
N ALA A 33 -15.77 10.71 -15.17
CA ALA A 33 -16.44 11.59 -14.21
C ALA A 33 -15.91 13.03 -14.29
N GLN A 34 -14.58 13.19 -14.43
CA GLN A 34 -13.96 14.50 -14.62
C GLN A 34 -14.44 15.17 -15.92
N ALA A 35 -14.51 14.42 -17.03
CA ALA A 35 -15.01 14.93 -18.31
C ALA A 35 -16.48 15.37 -18.24
N LEU A 36 -17.33 14.57 -17.58
CA LEU A 36 -18.74 14.90 -17.37
C LEU A 36 -18.92 16.17 -16.52
N ILE A 37 -18.21 16.29 -15.40
CA ILE A 37 -18.28 17.49 -14.54
C ILE A 37 -17.74 18.71 -15.28
N ALA A 38 -16.66 18.57 -16.04
CA ALA A 38 -16.12 19.66 -16.86
C ALA A 38 -17.13 20.12 -17.92
N GLY A 39 -17.83 19.19 -18.58
CA GLY A 39 -18.90 19.48 -19.52
C GLY A 39 -20.08 20.22 -18.87
N LEU A 40 -20.55 19.72 -17.72
CA LEU A 40 -21.65 20.33 -16.97
C LEU A 40 -21.29 21.74 -16.48
N ARG A 41 -20.05 21.93 -16.00
CA ARG A 41 -19.54 23.25 -15.60
C ARG A 41 -19.52 24.24 -16.76
N LYS A 42 -19.09 23.81 -17.97
CA LYS A 42 -19.11 24.65 -19.18
C LYS A 42 -20.53 25.05 -19.56
N LEU A 43 -21.49 24.13 -19.49
CA LEU A 43 -22.89 24.40 -19.78
C LEU A 43 -23.51 25.38 -18.78
N LEU A 44 -23.32 25.18 -17.46
CA LEU A 44 -23.83 26.10 -16.44
C LEU A 44 -23.22 27.50 -16.55
N ALA A 45 -21.94 27.59 -16.91
CA ALA A 45 -21.28 28.88 -17.16
C ALA A 45 -21.87 29.58 -18.40
N ALA A 46 -22.20 28.84 -19.46
CA ALA A 46 -22.82 29.37 -20.66
C ALA A 46 -24.27 29.83 -20.45
N THR A 47 -25.03 29.15 -19.59
CA THR A 47 -26.45 29.46 -19.31
C THR A 47 -26.67 30.39 -18.13
N ARG A 48 -25.60 30.86 -17.45
CA ARG A 48 -25.64 31.70 -16.24
C ARG A 48 -26.52 31.14 -15.11
N LEU A 49 -26.68 29.81 -15.06
CA LEU A 49 -27.47 29.15 -14.03
C LEU A 49 -26.68 29.03 -12.72
N PRO A 50 -27.33 29.18 -11.55
CA PRO A 50 -26.69 28.97 -10.26
C PRO A 50 -26.26 27.50 -10.08
N GLY A 51 -25.16 27.25 -9.36
CA GLY A 51 -24.66 25.90 -9.07
C GLY A 51 -23.25 25.59 -9.60
N ALA A 52 -22.67 26.46 -10.44
CA ALA A 52 -21.30 26.29 -10.95
C ALA A 52 -20.23 26.19 -9.85
N GLN A 53 -20.45 26.87 -8.72
CA GLN A 53 -19.52 26.88 -7.57
C GLN A 53 -19.54 25.56 -6.79
N SER A 54 -20.69 24.88 -6.71
CA SER A 54 -20.80 23.53 -6.14
C SER A 54 -20.02 22.52 -6.99
N LEU A 55 -20.19 22.55 -8.32
CA LEU A 55 -19.44 21.68 -9.24
C LEU A 55 -17.93 21.92 -9.24
N ALA A 56 -17.49 23.14 -8.93
CA ALA A 56 -16.06 23.44 -8.80
C ALA A 56 -15.42 22.65 -7.66
N GLY A 57 -16.10 22.51 -6.52
CA GLY A 57 -15.64 21.67 -5.40
C GLY A 57 -15.50 20.20 -5.79
N TRP A 58 -16.51 19.65 -6.46
CA TRP A 58 -16.47 18.26 -6.96
C TRP A 58 -15.36 18.04 -7.99
N SER A 59 -15.15 19.00 -8.90
CA SER A 59 -14.06 18.96 -9.88
C SER A 59 -12.69 18.91 -9.20
N THR A 60 -12.49 19.72 -8.15
CA THR A 60 -11.24 19.72 -7.38
C THR A 60 -11.05 18.38 -6.65
N SER A 61 -12.09 17.86 -5.99
CA SER A 61 -12.02 16.57 -5.30
C SER A 61 -11.70 15.42 -6.25
N LEU A 62 -12.35 15.33 -7.42
CA LEU A 62 -12.05 14.31 -8.43
C LEU A 62 -10.64 14.45 -9.00
N ARG A 63 -10.14 15.67 -9.18
CA ARG A 63 -8.76 15.91 -9.61
C ARG A 63 -7.77 15.42 -8.56
N THR A 64 -7.99 15.77 -7.29
CA THR A 64 -7.14 15.31 -6.17
C THR A 64 -7.14 13.80 -6.05
N LEU A 65 -8.32 13.16 -6.16
CA LEU A 65 -8.42 11.69 -6.15
C LEU A 65 -7.64 11.06 -7.32
N GLY A 66 -7.74 11.64 -8.52
CA GLY A 66 -6.95 11.19 -9.68
C GLY A 66 -5.44 11.29 -9.44
N LEU A 67 -4.97 12.42 -8.91
CA LEU A 67 -3.56 12.62 -8.56
C LEU A 67 -3.08 11.64 -7.49
N GLN A 68 -3.88 11.42 -6.44
CA GLN A 68 -3.56 10.45 -5.40
C GLN A 68 -3.50 9.02 -5.93
N ALA A 69 -4.43 8.64 -6.80
CA ALA A 69 -4.43 7.33 -7.45
C ALA A 69 -3.18 7.14 -8.31
N ALA A 70 -2.85 8.12 -9.15
CA ALA A 70 -1.66 8.09 -10.00
C ALA A 70 -0.35 8.01 -9.20
N PHE A 71 -0.23 8.79 -8.11
CA PHE A 71 0.96 8.75 -7.24
C PHE A 71 1.12 7.39 -6.54
N ARG A 72 0.03 6.86 -5.98
CA ARG A 72 0.02 5.52 -5.35
C ARG A 72 0.42 4.45 -6.36
N GLU A 73 -0.07 4.57 -7.58
CA GLU A 73 0.26 3.64 -8.65
C GLU A 73 1.72 3.71 -9.08
N GLN A 74 2.27 4.92 -9.25
CA GLN A 74 3.68 5.10 -9.54
C GLN A 74 4.56 4.48 -8.45
N THR A 75 4.19 4.70 -7.18
CA THR A 75 4.88 4.14 -6.03
C THR A 75 4.79 2.62 -6.06
N LEU A 76 3.61 2.05 -6.28
CA LEU A 76 3.44 0.60 -6.37
C LEU A 76 4.31 0.01 -7.49
N ASN A 77 4.29 0.59 -8.70
CA ASN A 77 5.11 0.13 -9.82
C ASN A 77 6.60 0.20 -9.52
N GLN A 78 7.06 1.21 -8.80
CA GLN A 78 8.45 1.32 -8.36
C GLN A 78 8.86 0.14 -7.46
N TYR A 79 7.94 -0.36 -6.63
CA TYR A 79 8.22 -1.44 -5.68
C TYR A 79 7.87 -2.84 -6.20
N LEU A 80 7.01 -2.99 -7.20
CA LEU A 80 6.61 -4.30 -7.74
C LEU A 80 7.77 -5.25 -8.12
N PRO A 81 8.91 -4.77 -8.69
CA PRO A 81 10.07 -5.62 -8.90
C PRO A 81 10.55 -6.31 -7.62
N PHE A 82 10.49 -5.60 -6.49
CA PHE A 82 10.99 -6.05 -5.21
C PHE A 82 10.00 -6.90 -4.41
N VAL A 83 8.70 -6.76 -4.69
CA VAL A 83 7.65 -7.43 -3.91
C VAL A 83 7.06 -8.62 -4.68
N LEU A 84 7.08 -8.60 -6.01
CA LEU A 84 6.36 -9.59 -6.82
C LEU A 84 7.12 -10.11 -8.04
N HIS A 85 7.75 -9.25 -8.85
CA HIS A 85 8.25 -9.68 -10.16
C HIS A 85 9.55 -10.48 -10.08
N ASN A 86 10.39 -10.18 -9.09
CA ASN A 86 11.66 -10.87 -8.93
C ASN A 86 11.54 -11.97 -7.89
N ARG A 87 12.17 -13.11 -8.17
CA ARG A 87 12.39 -14.15 -7.17
C ARG A 87 13.63 -13.80 -6.36
N TYR A 88 13.44 -13.43 -5.10
CA TYR A 88 14.54 -13.25 -4.17
C TYR A 88 14.86 -14.56 -3.49
N ILE A 89 16.13 -14.97 -3.58
CA ILE A 89 16.69 -16.05 -2.78
C ILE A 89 17.50 -15.38 -1.69
N PHE A 90 17.04 -15.47 -0.45
CA PHE A 90 17.75 -14.93 0.70
C PHE A 90 18.69 -16.01 1.24
N GLU A 91 19.96 -15.87 0.90
CA GLU A 91 21.01 -16.77 1.39
C GLU A 91 21.59 -16.27 2.70
N SER A 92 21.91 -17.21 3.58
CA SER A 92 22.42 -16.95 4.93
C SER A 92 23.63 -17.83 5.24
N GLU A 93 24.36 -18.30 4.22
CA GLU A 93 25.47 -19.24 4.38
C GLU A 93 26.54 -18.73 5.36
N ASN A 94 26.95 -17.47 5.25
CA ASN A 94 27.93 -16.89 6.16
C ASN A 94 27.42 -16.84 7.61
N ILE A 95 26.12 -16.60 7.81
CA ILE A 95 25.50 -16.64 9.15
C ILE A 95 25.48 -18.08 9.66
N ARG A 96 25.15 -19.06 8.80
CA ARG A 96 25.21 -20.50 9.16
C ARG A 96 26.62 -20.92 9.56
N ALA A 97 27.61 -20.51 8.79
CA ALA A 97 29.02 -20.79 9.07
C ALA A 97 29.46 -20.17 10.40
N ALA A 98 29.12 -18.89 10.64
CA ALA A 98 29.42 -18.23 11.91
C ALA A 98 28.70 -18.88 13.10
N TYR A 99 27.41 -19.22 12.93
CA TYR A 99 26.62 -19.88 13.97
C TYR A 99 27.16 -21.27 14.32
N ALA A 100 27.73 -22.00 13.36
CA ALA A 100 28.36 -23.29 13.59
C ALA A 100 29.62 -23.21 14.48
N LEU A 101 30.28 -22.06 14.52
CA LEU A 101 31.46 -21.82 15.37
C LEU A 101 31.10 -21.54 16.83
N ILE A 102 29.83 -21.25 17.13
CA ILE A 102 29.34 -20.94 18.48
C ILE A 102 29.25 -22.24 19.30
N SER A 103 29.59 -22.18 20.58
CA SER A 103 29.46 -23.33 21.49
C SER A 103 27.98 -23.70 21.70
N GLU A 104 27.67 -24.97 21.97
CA GLU A 104 26.28 -25.39 22.21
C GLU A 104 25.62 -24.62 23.36
N LYS A 105 26.37 -24.32 24.42
CA LYS A 105 25.89 -23.50 25.55
C LYS A 105 25.48 -22.09 25.13
N GLU A 106 26.19 -21.48 24.19
CA GLU A 106 25.87 -20.12 23.70
C GLU A 106 24.75 -20.14 22.67
N LYS A 107 24.61 -21.22 21.88
CA LYS A 107 23.47 -21.40 20.96
C LYS A 107 22.14 -21.43 21.70
N GLU A 108 22.11 -21.91 22.95
CA GLU A 108 20.92 -21.83 23.82
C GLU A 108 20.50 -20.38 24.13
N LEU A 109 21.46 -19.43 24.17
CA LEU A 109 21.18 -18.01 24.40
C LEU A 109 20.75 -17.28 23.12
N LEU A 110 21.12 -17.81 21.95
CA LEU A 110 20.80 -17.24 20.65
C LEU A 110 20.16 -18.31 19.76
N PRO A 111 18.90 -18.70 20.01
CA PRO A 111 18.21 -19.65 19.15
C PRO A 111 18.02 -19.04 17.76
N TRP A 112 18.64 -19.65 16.75
CA TRP A 112 18.58 -19.18 15.37
C TRP A 112 18.14 -20.30 14.43
N SER A 113 16.88 -20.21 13.99
CA SER A 113 16.26 -21.18 13.06
C SER A 113 15.35 -20.45 12.07
N PRO A 114 15.91 -19.67 11.14
CA PRO A 114 15.12 -18.83 10.23
C PRO A 114 14.17 -19.63 9.35
N GLU A 115 14.52 -20.88 9.02
CA GLU A 115 13.66 -21.80 8.27
C GLU A 115 12.38 -22.21 9.02
N ARG A 116 12.31 -22.01 10.34
CA ARG A 116 11.12 -22.30 11.15
C ARG A 116 10.16 -21.11 11.25
N ILE A 117 10.53 -19.96 10.71
CA ILE A 117 9.70 -18.75 10.76
C ILE A 117 8.52 -18.91 9.78
N ASP A 118 7.30 -18.87 10.30
CA ASP A 118 6.13 -18.55 9.48
C ASP A 118 6.17 -17.05 9.17
N TRP A 119 6.71 -16.71 8.00
CA TRP A 119 6.90 -15.34 7.56
C TRP A 119 5.61 -14.53 7.51
N ARG A 120 4.46 -15.15 7.19
CA ARG A 120 3.18 -14.44 7.14
C ARG A 120 2.81 -13.99 8.55
N THR A 121 2.79 -14.93 9.48
CA THR A 121 2.43 -14.68 10.88
C THR A 121 3.40 -13.69 11.52
N TYR A 122 4.70 -13.86 11.26
CA TYR A 122 5.74 -12.95 11.75
C TYR A 122 5.52 -11.52 11.24
N TRP A 123 5.27 -11.33 9.94
CA TRP A 123 5.05 -10.00 9.37
C TRP A 123 3.83 -9.31 9.98
N VAL A 124 2.69 -10.02 10.02
CA VAL A 124 1.43 -9.43 10.50
C VAL A 124 1.49 -9.10 11.98
N ASN A 125 2.02 -10.01 12.80
CA ASN A 125 1.94 -9.88 14.24
C ASN A 125 3.11 -9.12 14.86
N ASN A 126 4.28 -9.12 14.22
CA ASN A 126 5.47 -8.47 14.78
C ASN A 126 5.91 -7.28 13.95
N GLN A 127 6.05 -7.44 12.63
CA GLN A 127 6.66 -6.41 11.80
C GLN A 127 5.76 -5.18 11.64
N ILE A 128 4.46 -5.36 11.42
CA ILE A 128 3.50 -4.24 11.35
C ILE A 128 3.46 -3.47 12.66
N GLU A 129 3.29 -4.18 13.78
CA GLU A 129 3.27 -3.56 15.12
C GLU A 129 4.58 -2.82 15.41
N GLY A 130 5.72 -3.41 15.05
CA GLY A 130 7.03 -2.78 15.21
C GLY A 130 7.16 -1.49 14.40
N ILE A 131 6.70 -1.48 13.14
CA ILE A 131 6.68 -0.27 12.31
C ILE A 131 5.78 0.79 12.94
N GLU A 132 4.57 0.43 13.37
CA GLU A 132 3.64 1.34 14.03
C GLU A 132 4.22 1.95 15.30
N LYS A 133 4.91 1.14 16.10
CA LYS A 133 5.46 1.57 17.39
C LYS A 133 6.72 2.42 17.25
N TRP A 134 7.63 2.06 16.34
CA TRP A 134 8.98 2.61 16.31
C TRP A 134 9.28 3.48 15.10
N VAL A 135 8.62 3.26 13.97
CA VAL A 135 8.92 3.96 12.70
C VAL A 135 7.91 5.07 12.42
N GLN A 136 6.62 4.78 12.55
CA GLN A 136 5.56 5.76 12.26
C GLN A 136 5.67 7.05 13.10
N PRO A 137 5.98 7.02 14.41
CA PRO A 137 6.09 8.24 15.20
C PRO A 137 7.17 9.20 14.69
N GLU A 138 8.22 8.68 14.06
CA GLU A 138 9.28 9.48 13.44
C GLU A 138 8.89 9.98 12.05
N ALA A 139 8.27 9.12 11.24
CA ALA A 139 7.80 9.50 9.90
C ALA A 139 6.70 10.58 9.95
N VAL A 140 5.81 10.54 10.94
CA VAL A 140 4.70 11.49 11.11
C VAL A 140 5.18 12.86 11.61
N LYS A 141 6.40 12.99 12.17
CA LYS A 141 6.97 14.30 12.54
C LYS A 141 7.31 15.18 11.34
N GLY A 142 7.35 14.63 10.12
CA GLY A 142 7.66 15.40 8.90
C GLY A 142 6.84 15.07 7.65
N TRP A 143 6.25 13.88 7.53
CA TRP A 143 5.61 13.43 6.29
C TRP A 143 4.19 12.89 6.53
N THR A 144 3.23 13.36 5.72
CA THR A 144 1.82 12.96 5.76
C THR A 144 1.59 11.64 5.03
N PHE A 145 2.07 10.52 5.59
CA PHE A 145 1.62 9.19 5.18
C PHE A 145 0.83 8.57 6.32
N ARG A 146 -0.51 8.65 6.22
CA ARG A 146 -1.42 7.80 7.00
C ARG A 146 -1.91 6.71 6.05
N LEU A 147 -1.66 5.46 6.43
CA LEU A 147 -2.14 4.27 5.70
C LEU A 147 -3.68 4.22 5.71
#